data_AF-A0A363MTP9-F1
#
_entry.id   AF-A0A363MTP9-F1
#
_cell.length_a   1.000
_cell.length_b   1.000
_cell.length_c   1.000
_cell.angle_alpha   90.00
_cell.angle_beta   90.00
_cell.angle_gamma   90.00
#
_symmetry.space_group_name_H-M   'P 1'
#
loop_
_entity.id
_entity.type
_entity.pdbx_description
1 polymer ?
#
loop_
_entity_poly.entity_id
_entity_poly.type
_entity_poly.pdbx_seq_one_letter_code
_entity_poly.pdbx_strand_id
1 'polypeptide(L)'
;MLDKIVNIINEETFIGEDNLTYKKITYEILTPRKTYLKGIISGKYRGVKIDDDYEKADLFDFEIYEANVITESRDDFRANKSFIFPKDFENVIKRKRIKGDKFPKEKLPKDLPVTITANEKLFGVNVLEPELFEFEIIRKLHQTEGDEIFGSFNAYITGYIIDETREIEEKVILVQDEVTCIPESPSICICSNIETGRTETSNNYIRREYKCKNHNHNVWGNWEYLKNSQPLNFKSPNTNGNPGCASQSLGILGILFGFAFLIFILPNILYIIALFVIILVLGNLGSFFKPLFRIIGILFLIGFISSLIHSISTQSHTYNPKPLIVDSPREVTPYIPIDETRHEDQNIENDSIITRYRSWKDYSGNKYEGEYKIKLSDYRKAHLFKESLRLSTNTVNAYDKVVFDLKEFDKSNFNSLFQLFDSIGKAKKLNEIQFAEMIVTFVQDIPYALVLDKDCNSNLYSDRFTRNYLLSNKGDCNGNQRFGINTPVEFLVNLKGDCDTRTLLLYSILSHYNYDAALMSSEFYGHSIIGINLPINGTTYNYNNQKYILWETTAPNAKPGNISNEISNLNNWRISLKSK
;
A
#
# COMPACT_ATOMS: atom_id res chain seq x y z
N MET A 1 -14.13 -9.11 -36.40
CA MET A 1 -15.36 -9.58 -35.74
C MET A 1 -14.92 -10.68 -34.81
N LEU A 2 -15.23 -10.59 -33.52
CA LEU A 2 -14.98 -11.70 -32.61
C LEU A 2 -16.04 -12.77 -32.92
N ASP A 3 -15.63 -14.02 -33.12
CA ASP A 3 -16.53 -15.10 -33.55
C ASP A 3 -17.54 -15.45 -32.44
N LYS A 4 -18.76 -15.83 -32.85
CA LYS A 4 -19.79 -16.32 -31.91
C LYS A 4 -19.37 -17.68 -31.38
N ILE A 5 -19.44 -17.86 -30.07
CA ILE A 5 -19.24 -19.16 -29.44
C ILE A 5 -20.62 -19.82 -29.30
N VAL A 6 -20.75 -21.05 -29.77
CA VAL A 6 -22.00 -21.81 -29.73
C VAL A 6 -21.77 -23.08 -28.92
N ASN A 7 -22.40 -23.17 -27.76
CA ASN A 7 -22.34 -24.33 -26.87
C ASN A 7 -23.67 -25.09 -26.92
N ILE A 8 -23.63 -26.42 -26.93
CA ILE A 8 -24.84 -27.24 -26.73
C ILE A 8 -25.02 -27.42 -25.23
N ILE A 9 -26.15 -26.96 -24.69
CA ILE A 9 -26.45 -27.03 -23.25
C ILE A 9 -27.45 -28.13 -22.91
N ASN A 10 -28.28 -28.55 -23.85
CA ASN A 10 -29.22 -29.65 -23.67
C ASN A 10 -29.56 -30.33 -25.01
N GLU A 11 -29.81 -31.63 -24.95
CA GLU A 11 -30.26 -32.45 -26.08
C GLU A 11 -31.37 -33.40 -25.61
N GLU A 12 -32.55 -33.26 -26.20
CA GLU A 12 -33.72 -34.09 -25.89
C GLU A 12 -34.25 -34.74 -27.15
N THR A 13 -34.51 -36.05 -27.09
CA THR A 13 -35.08 -36.80 -28.23
C THR A 13 -36.56 -37.06 -27.96
N PHE A 14 -37.42 -36.82 -28.94
CA PHE A 14 -38.86 -37.08 -28.84
C PHE A 14 -39.42 -37.58 -30.17
N ILE A 15 -40.57 -38.25 -30.12
CA ILE A 15 -41.28 -38.76 -31.29
C ILE A 15 -42.39 -37.77 -31.64
N GLY A 16 -42.41 -37.29 -32.89
CA GLY A 16 -43.43 -36.37 -33.39
C GLY A 16 -44.76 -37.06 -33.70
N GLU A 17 -45.83 -36.28 -33.90
CA GLU A 17 -47.16 -36.80 -34.28
C GLU A 17 -47.18 -37.53 -35.64
N ASP A 18 -46.16 -37.28 -36.46
CA ASP A 18 -45.87 -37.96 -37.73
C ASP A 18 -45.08 -39.28 -37.56
N ASN A 19 -44.86 -39.72 -36.32
CA ASN A 19 -44.13 -40.93 -35.94
C ASN A 19 -42.65 -40.93 -36.34
N LEU A 20 -42.06 -39.75 -36.59
CA LEU A 20 -40.63 -39.56 -36.84
C LEU A 20 -39.89 -39.16 -35.56
N THR A 21 -38.61 -39.51 -35.48
CA THR A 21 -37.77 -39.16 -34.32
C THR A 21 -37.14 -37.79 -34.54
N TYR A 22 -37.32 -36.89 -33.57
CA TYR A 22 -36.76 -35.55 -33.56
C TYR A 22 -35.79 -35.39 -32.40
N LYS A 23 -34.76 -34.55 -32.62
CA LYS A 23 -33.84 -34.12 -31.59
C LYS A 23 -34.01 -32.62 -31.39
N LYS A 24 -34.44 -32.22 -30.20
CA LYS A 24 -34.43 -30.84 -29.74
C LYS A 24 -33.06 -30.55 -29.15
N ILE A 25 -32.32 -29.64 -29.78
CA ILE A 25 -31.01 -29.19 -29.31
C ILE A 25 -31.16 -27.74 -28.83
N THR A 26 -30.78 -27.49 -27.59
CA THR A 26 -30.73 -26.15 -27.01
C THR A 26 -29.28 -25.64 -27.10
N TYR A 27 -29.10 -24.55 -27.84
CA TYR A 27 -27.82 -23.87 -28.01
C TYR A 27 -27.75 -22.65 -27.09
N GLU A 28 -26.61 -22.48 -26.45
CA GLU A 28 -26.18 -21.23 -25.83
C GLU A 28 -25.23 -20.52 -26.80
N ILE A 29 -25.65 -19.35 -27.27
CA ILE A 29 -24.88 -18.52 -28.18
C ILE A 29 -24.31 -17.35 -27.38
N LEU A 30 -22.98 -17.35 -27.20
CA LEU A 30 -22.24 -16.24 -26.59
C LEU A 30 -21.73 -15.34 -27.72
N THR A 31 -22.31 -14.15 -27.81
CA THR A 31 -21.87 -13.14 -28.79
C THR A 31 -21.01 -12.10 -28.08
N PRO A 32 -19.70 -12.01 -28.39
CA PRO A 32 -18.82 -11.00 -27.82
C PRO A 32 -19.21 -9.60 -28.30
N ARG A 33 -19.23 -8.64 -27.38
CA ARG A 33 -19.54 -7.23 -27.66
C ARG A 33 -18.55 -6.30 -26.95
N LYS A 34 -18.44 -5.07 -27.46
CA LYS A 34 -17.72 -4.00 -26.77
C LYS A 34 -18.68 -3.30 -25.81
N THR A 35 -18.38 -3.29 -24.53
CA THR A 35 -19.12 -2.48 -23.57
C THR A 35 -18.26 -1.28 -23.18
N TYR A 36 -18.64 -0.11 -23.70
CA TYR A 36 -17.99 1.14 -23.38
C TYR A 36 -18.43 1.61 -22.00
N LEU A 37 -17.52 2.27 -21.29
CA LEU A 37 -17.77 2.89 -20.01
C LEU A 37 -17.28 4.33 -19.97
N LYS A 38 -17.89 5.13 -19.11
CA LYS A 38 -17.40 6.45 -18.71
C LYS A 38 -17.38 6.56 -17.20
N GLY A 39 -16.50 7.39 -16.64
CA GLY A 39 -16.46 7.59 -15.20
C GLY A 39 -15.40 8.59 -14.76
N ILE A 40 -15.24 8.69 -13.44
CA ILE A 40 -14.16 9.45 -12.82
C ILE A 40 -13.05 8.47 -12.46
N ILE A 41 -11.86 8.67 -13.01
CA ILE A 41 -10.68 7.89 -12.65
C ILE A 41 -9.83 8.67 -11.66
N SER A 42 -9.35 7.96 -10.64
CA SER A 42 -8.27 8.40 -9.77
C SER A 42 -7.20 7.33 -9.77
N GLY A 43 -5.93 7.73 -9.75
CA GLY A 43 -4.86 6.77 -9.82
C GLY A 43 -3.54 7.31 -9.31
N LYS A 44 -2.58 6.41 -9.18
CA LYS A 44 -1.20 6.73 -8.89
C LYS A 44 -0.34 6.52 -10.12
N TYR A 45 0.68 7.34 -10.22
CA TYR A 45 1.64 7.28 -11.28
C TYR A 45 3.05 7.38 -10.75
N ARG A 46 3.97 6.83 -11.53
CA ARG A 46 5.40 7.08 -11.41
C ARG A 46 5.90 7.60 -12.73
N GLY A 47 7.03 8.29 -12.73
CA GLY A 47 7.71 8.62 -13.95
C GLY A 47 9.21 8.67 -13.78
N VAL A 48 9.92 8.38 -14.85
CA VAL A 48 11.39 8.35 -14.89
C VAL A 48 11.85 9.44 -15.85
N LYS A 49 12.84 10.21 -15.43
CA LYS A 49 13.37 11.34 -16.19
C LYS A 49 13.96 10.82 -17.49
N ILE A 50 13.65 11.53 -18.57
CA ILE A 50 14.21 11.28 -19.89
C ILE A 50 15.38 12.24 -20.05
N ASP A 51 16.55 11.72 -20.39
CA ASP A 51 17.69 12.55 -20.80
C ASP A 51 17.32 13.29 -22.09
N ASP A 52 17.11 14.60 -21.98
CA ASP A 52 16.84 15.50 -23.12
C ASP A 52 17.85 16.65 -23.11
N ASP A 53 18.39 16.98 -24.28
CA ASP A 53 19.42 18.01 -24.50
C ASP A 53 18.89 19.45 -24.29
N TYR A 54 17.61 19.60 -23.95
CA TYR A 54 16.95 20.90 -23.79
C TYR A 54 16.88 21.32 -22.31
N GLU A 55 17.73 22.27 -21.92
CA GLU A 55 17.87 22.85 -20.56
C GLU A 55 16.61 23.54 -19.96
N LYS A 56 15.43 23.45 -20.59
CA LYS A 56 14.27 24.28 -20.23
C LYS A 56 13.19 23.59 -19.39
N ALA A 57 13.15 22.25 -19.33
CA ALA A 57 12.22 21.54 -18.45
C ALA A 57 12.64 20.09 -18.26
N ASP A 58 12.52 19.56 -17.03
CA ASP A 58 12.65 18.13 -16.78
C ASP A 58 11.46 17.38 -17.42
N LEU A 59 11.75 16.47 -18.36
CA LEU A 59 10.77 15.59 -18.98
C LEU A 59 10.80 14.22 -18.32
N PHE A 60 9.62 13.66 -18.07
CA PHE A 60 9.47 12.34 -17.45
C PHE A 60 8.63 11.45 -18.35
N ASP A 61 9.08 10.20 -18.53
CA ASP A 61 8.25 9.11 -19.02
C ASP A 61 7.35 8.65 -17.89
N PHE A 62 6.04 8.58 -18.11
CA PHE A 62 5.04 8.46 -17.06
C PHE A 62 4.26 7.16 -17.20
N GLU A 63 4.05 6.46 -16.09
CA GLU A 63 3.32 5.20 -16.00
C GLU A 63 2.25 5.25 -14.90
N ILE A 64 1.01 4.87 -15.24
CA ILE A 64 -0.07 4.65 -14.27
C ILE A 64 0.03 3.22 -13.75
N TYR A 65 0.35 3.05 -12.47
CA TYR A 65 0.49 1.73 -11.86
C TYR A 65 -0.69 1.36 -10.95
N GLU A 66 -1.55 2.33 -10.61
CA GLU A 66 -2.78 2.09 -9.84
C GLU A 66 -3.90 2.97 -10.39
N ALA A 67 -5.07 2.39 -10.66
CA ALA A 67 -6.23 3.13 -11.16
C ALA A 67 -7.55 2.60 -10.60
N ASN A 68 -8.40 3.52 -10.16
CA ASN A 68 -9.75 3.27 -9.69
C ASN A 68 -10.73 4.14 -10.48
N VAL A 69 -11.75 3.51 -11.06
CA VAL A 69 -12.81 4.17 -11.81
C VAL A 69 -14.11 4.10 -11.03
N ILE A 70 -14.77 5.23 -10.86
CA ILE A 70 -16.08 5.33 -10.23
C ILE A 70 -17.12 5.59 -11.32
N THR A 71 -18.13 4.72 -11.38
CA THR A 71 -19.30 4.83 -12.25
C THR A 71 -20.56 4.86 -11.38
N GLU A 72 -21.41 5.86 -11.53
CA GLU A 72 -22.53 6.14 -10.60
C GLU A 72 -23.86 5.58 -11.11
N SER A 73 -24.01 5.37 -12.42
CA SER A 73 -25.27 4.91 -13.03
C SER A 73 -25.06 3.80 -14.06
N ARG A 74 -26.13 3.04 -14.35
CA ARG A 74 -26.18 2.13 -15.49
C ARG A 74 -25.98 2.86 -16.82
N ASP A 75 -26.36 4.13 -16.90
CA ASP A 75 -26.18 4.98 -18.10
C ASP A 75 -24.70 5.33 -18.36
N ASP A 76 -23.81 5.00 -17.43
CA ASP A 76 -22.37 5.13 -17.59
C ASP A 76 -21.77 3.96 -18.40
N PHE A 77 -22.61 3.02 -18.86
CA PHE A 77 -22.23 1.91 -19.74
C PHE A 77 -23.05 1.92 -21.04
N ARG A 78 -22.40 1.65 -22.18
CA ARG A 78 -23.06 1.55 -23.50
C ARG A 78 -22.52 0.37 -24.30
N ALA A 79 -23.43 -0.44 -24.85
CA ALA A 79 -23.07 -1.51 -25.77
C ALA A 79 -22.72 -0.92 -27.15
N ASN A 80 -21.56 -1.31 -27.67
CA ASN A 80 -21.05 -1.06 -29.03
C ASN A 80 -21.02 0.42 -29.47
N LYS A 81 -21.10 1.37 -28.54
CA LYS A 81 -21.09 2.81 -28.83
C LYS A 81 -20.23 3.55 -27.81
N SER A 82 -19.21 4.26 -28.29
CA SER A 82 -18.31 5.07 -27.46
C SER A 82 -19.01 6.29 -26.87
N PHE A 83 -18.42 6.82 -25.79
CA PHE A 83 -18.83 8.09 -25.19
C PHE A 83 -18.03 9.25 -25.80
N ILE A 84 -18.66 10.42 -25.88
CA ILE A 84 -18.08 11.64 -26.44
C ILE A 84 -17.97 12.70 -25.34
N PHE A 85 -16.74 13.07 -24.97
CA PHE A 85 -16.49 14.16 -24.02
C PHE A 85 -16.63 15.54 -24.69
N PRO A 86 -17.15 16.58 -23.99
CA PRO A 86 -17.77 16.57 -22.67
C PRO A 86 -19.27 16.20 -22.69
N LYS A 87 -19.91 16.17 -23.87
CA LYS A 87 -21.36 16.05 -24.06
C LYS A 87 -21.98 14.85 -23.32
N ASP A 88 -21.37 13.68 -23.43
CA ASP A 88 -21.87 12.48 -22.78
C ASP A 88 -21.53 12.42 -21.29
N PHE A 89 -20.73 13.34 -20.75
CA PHE A 89 -20.27 13.32 -19.36
C PHE A 89 -21.02 14.29 -18.45
N GLU A 90 -22.05 14.99 -18.95
CA GLU A 90 -22.80 16.01 -18.21
C GLU A 90 -23.35 15.51 -16.86
N ASN A 91 -23.75 14.23 -16.77
CA ASN A 91 -24.21 13.60 -15.54
C ASN A 91 -23.10 13.29 -14.52
N VAL A 92 -21.84 13.21 -14.95
CA VAL A 92 -20.67 12.89 -14.12
C VAL A 92 -19.86 14.15 -13.77
N ILE A 93 -19.98 15.20 -14.58
CA ILE A 93 -19.26 16.46 -14.39
C ILE A 93 -19.91 17.27 -13.24
N LYS A 94 -19.17 17.39 -12.13
CA LYS A 94 -19.59 18.17 -10.94
C LYS A 94 -19.04 19.61 -10.91
N ARG A 95 -18.33 20.05 -11.96
CA ARG A 95 -17.68 21.39 -12.06
C ARG A 95 -18.49 22.34 -12.96
N LYS A 96 -18.59 23.62 -12.58
CA LYS A 96 -19.26 24.69 -13.38
C LYS A 96 -18.51 25.08 -14.66
N ARG A 97 -17.24 24.69 -14.84
CA ARG A 97 -16.41 25.04 -16.01
C ARG A 97 -15.49 23.87 -16.38
N ILE A 98 -15.56 23.42 -17.63
CA ILE A 98 -14.76 22.35 -18.23
C ILE A 98 -13.83 23.01 -19.25
N LYS A 99 -12.54 22.63 -19.29
CA LYS A 99 -11.55 23.17 -20.23
C LYS A 99 -11.56 22.45 -21.58
N GLY A 100 -11.96 21.18 -21.60
CA GLY A 100 -11.95 20.32 -22.79
C GLY A 100 -10.61 19.62 -23.02
N ASP A 101 -9.69 19.66 -22.04
CA ASP A 101 -8.32 19.18 -22.21
C ASP A 101 -8.30 17.64 -22.34
N LYS A 102 -7.83 17.12 -23.49
CA LYS A 102 -7.65 15.68 -23.74
C LYS A 102 -6.20 15.28 -23.44
N PHE A 103 -6.02 14.23 -22.64
CA PHE A 103 -4.71 13.68 -22.38
C PHE A 103 -4.18 12.95 -23.64
N PRO A 104 -2.88 13.08 -23.98
CA PRO A 104 -2.32 12.45 -25.17
C PRO A 104 -2.52 10.93 -25.16
N LYS A 105 -3.14 10.38 -26.21
CA LYS A 105 -3.46 8.94 -26.29
C LYS A 105 -2.20 8.09 -26.40
N GLU A 106 -1.13 8.63 -26.99
CA GLU A 106 0.14 7.94 -27.17
C GLU A 106 0.86 7.69 -25.83
N LYS A 107 0.50 8.47 -24.79
CA LYS A 107 1.05 8.37 -23.44
C LYS A 107 0.25 7.46 -22.50
N LEU A 108 -0.76 6.76 -23.03
CA LEU A 108 -1.56 5.80 -22.28
C LEU A 108 -1.30 4.37 -22.77
N PRO A 109 -1.34 3.37 -21.88
CA PRO A 109 -1.26 1.98 -22.29
C PRO A 109 -2.50 1.60 -23.11
N LYS A 110 -2.36 0.60 -23.99
CA LYS A 110 -3.49 0.09 -24.79
C LYS A 110 -4.56 -0.55 -23.92
N ASP A 111 -4.15 -1.16 -22.84
CA ASP A 111 -4.97 -1.76 -21.80
C ASP A 111 -4.55 -1.16 -20.44
N LEU A 112 -5.52 -0.59 -19.74
CA LEU A 112 -5.31 -0.01 -18.41
C LEU A 112 -6.03 -0.88 -17.38
N PRO A 113 -5.30 -1.59 -16.50
CA PRO A 113 -5.90 -2.31 -15.40
C PRO A 113 -6.51 -1.31 -14.41
N VAL A 114 -7.82 -1.44 -14.16
CA VAL A 114 -8.55 -0.58 -13.23
C VAL A 114 -9.44 -1.40 -12.32
N THR A 115 -9.69 -0.87 -11.13
CA THR A 115 -10.81 -1.33 -10.30
C THR A 115 -12.01 -0.42 -10.53
N ILE A 116 -13.11 -0.98 -11.01
CA ILE A 116 -14.37 -0.26 -11.20
C ILE A 116 -15.26 -0.45 -9.96
N THR A 117 -15.71 0.65 -9.39
CA THR A 117 -16.76 0.66 -8.37
C THR A 117 -18.08 1.04 -9.02
N ALA A 118 -19.02 0.10 -9.09
CA ALA A 118 -20.36 0.29 -9.62
C ALA A 118 -21.39 -0.33 -8.67
N ASN A 119 -22.39 0.43 -8.22
CA ASN A 119 -23.44 -0.03 -7.30
C ASN A 119 -22.89 -0.79 -6.07
N GLU A 120 -21.87 -0.22 -5.40
CA GLU A 120 -21.20 -0.80 -4.21
C GLU A 120 -20.46 -2.13 -4.46
N LYS A 121 -20.34 -2.57 -5.72
CA LYS A 121 -19.54 -3.74 -6.13
C LYS A 121 -18.24 -3.31 -6.79
N LEU A 122 -17.19 -4.09 -6.54
CA LEU A 122 -15.84 -3.87 -7.07
C LEU A 122 -15.54 -4.90 -8.16
N PHE A 123 -15.10 -4.43 -9.32
CA PHE A 123 -14.72 -5.27 -10.45
C PHE A 123 -13.30 -4.91 -10.89
N GLY A 124 -12.37 -5.86 -10.86
CA GLY A 124 -11.06 -5.69 -11.50
C GLY A 124 -11.18 -5.99 -12.99
N VAL A 125 -10.94 -4.99 -13.85
CA VAL A 125 -11.06 -5.14 -15.31
C VAL A 125 -9.93 -4.39 -16.02
N ASN A 126 -9.61 -4.83 -17.24
CA ASN A 126 -8.71 -4.10 -18.12
C ASN A 126 -9.53 -3.25 -19.08
N VAL A 127 -9.44 -1.93 -18.93
CA VAL A 127 -10.08 -0.98 -19.86
C VAL A 127 -9.22 -0.88 -21.10
N LEU A 128 -9.81 -1.27 -22.24
CA LEU A 128 -9.17 -1.21 -23.54
C LEU A 128 -9.38 0.17 -24.18
N GLU A 129 -8.32 0.64 -24.83
CA GLU A 129 -8.22 1.96 -25.46
C GLU A 129 -8.72 3.09 -24.54
N PRO A 130 -8.10 3.25 -23.35
CA PRO A 130 -8.49 4.30 -22.42
C PRO A 130 -8.22 5.68 -23.03
N GLU A 131 -9.15 6.60 -22.84
CA GLU A 131 -8.96 8.03 -23.09
C GLU A 131 -9.22 8.79 -21.79
N LEU A 132 -8.29 9.67 -21.44
CA LEU A 132 -8.38 10.53 -20.26
C LEU A 132 -8.65 12.00 -20.66
N PHE A 133 -9.49 12.67 -19.89
CA PHE A 133 -9.83 14.09 -20.06
C PHE A 133 -9.69 14.83 -18.74
N GLU A 134 -9.36 16.13 -18.80
CA GLU A 134 -9.15 16.99 -17.61
C GLU A 134 -8.16 16.37 -16.62
N PHE A 135 -7.04 15.86 -17.15
CA PHE A 135 -6.03 15.20 -16.34
C PHE A 135 -5.38 16.19 -15.36
N GLU A 136 -5.61 15.99 -14.07
CA GLU A 136 -5.18 16.87 -13.01
C GLU A 136 -4.29 16.12 -12.03
N ILE A 137 -3.02 16.51 -11.97
CA ILE A 137 -2.10 16.04 -10.94
C ILE A 137 -2.50 16.66 -9.61
N ILE A 138 -2.64 15.81 -8.59
CA ILE A 138 -2.82 16.26 -7.21
C ILE A 138 -1.46 16.75 -6.72
N ARG A 139 -1.18 18.05 -6.90
CA ARG A 139 0.13 18.66 -6.63
C ARG A 139 0.70 18.34 -5.24
N LYS A 140 -0.16 18.21 -4.23
CA LYS A 140 0.23 17.86 -2.85
C LYS A 140 0.80 16.45 -2.71
N LEU A 141 0.47 15.56 -3.64
CA LEU A 141 0.92 14.18 -3.68
C LEU A 141 1.97 13.96 -4.77
N HIS A 142 2.43 15.02 -5.45
CA HIS A 142 3.50 14.93 -6.43
C HIS A 142 4.85 15.05 -5.72
N GLN A 143 5.73 14.09 -5.98
CA GLN A 143 7.04 13.94 -5.37
C GLN A 143 8.08 13.80 -6.48
N THR A 144 9.27 14.33 -6.25
CA THR A 144 10.43 14.20 -7.13
C THR A 144 11.59 13.65 -6.29
N GLU A 145 12.07 12.47 -6.65
CA GLU A 145 13.19 11.78 -6.00
C GLU A 145 14.28 11.53 -7.03
N GLY A 146 15.20 12.48 -7.17
CA GLY A 146 16.24 12.43 -8.19
C GLY A 146 15.64 12.44 -9.59
N ASP A 147 15.85 11.36 -10.34
CA ASP A 147 15.34 11.18 -11.70
C ASP A 147 13.95 10.52 -11.73
N GLU A 148 13.34 10.25 -10.57
CA GLU A 148 12.00 9.67 -10.51
C GLU A 148 10.98 10.67 -9.98
N ILE A 149 9.75 10.60 -10.48
CA ILE A 149 8.60 11.31 -9.94
C ILE A 149 7.51 10.34 -9.56
N PHE A 150 6.78 10.66 -8.50
CA PHE A 150 5.61 9.89 -8.08
C PHE A 150 4.45 10.84 -7.85
N GLY A 151 3.24 10.37 -8.07
CA GLY A 151 2.12 11.10 -7.55
C GLY A 151 0.77 10.51 -7.83
N SER A 152 -0.25 11.31 -7.58
CA SER A 152 -1.63 10.93 -7.78
C SER A 152 -2.30 11.88 -8.76
N PHE A 153 -3.27 11.38 -9.52
CA PHE A 153 -4.04 12.16 -10.48
C PHE A 153 -5.53 11.89 -10.36
N ASN A 154 -6.31 12.85 -10.85
CA ASN A 154 -7.73 12.67 -11.16
C ASN A 154 -7.95 13.00 -12.64
N ALA A 155 -8.85 12.28 -13.29
CA ALA A 155 -9.30 12.58 -14.66
C ALA A 155 -10.71 12.03 -14.89
N TYR A 156 -11.32 12.40 -16.01
CA TYR A 156 -12.44 11.66 -16.58
C TYR A 156 -11.91 10.60 -17.53
N ILE A 157 -12.50 9.41 -17.51
CA ILE A 157 -12.08 8.30 -18.37
C ILE A 157 -13.23 7.84 -19.27
N THR A 158 -12.91 7.44 -20.50
CA THR A 158 -13.71 6.48 -21.28
C THR A 158 -12.83 5.39 -21.87
N GLY A 159 -13.43 4.27 -22.22
CA GLY A 159 -12.79 3.13 -22.87
C GLY A 159 -13.81 2.01 -23.01
N TYR A 160 -13.39 0.80 -23.34
CA TYR A 160 -14.30 -0.34 -23.39
C TYR A 160 -13.71 -1.60 -22.75
N ILE A 161 -14.60 -2.47 -22.32
CA ILE A 161 -14.31 -3.86 -21.99
C ILE A 161 -14.94 -4.77 -23.04
N ILE A 162 -14.45 -5.99 -23.15
CA ILE A 162 -15.08 -7.03 -23.96
C ILE A 162 -15.88 -7.91 -22.99
N ASP A 163 -17.20 -7.95 -23.19
CA ASP A 163 -18.12 -8.85 -22.48
C ASP A 163 -18.97 -9.62 -23.50
N GLU A 164 -19.77 -10.56 -23.04
CA GLU A 164 -20.56 -11.46 -23.89
C GLU A 164 -22.06 -11.30 -23.61
N THR A 165 -22.86 -11.32 -24.67
CA THR A 165 -24.31 -11.47 -24.57
C THR A 165 -24.71 -12.91 -24.77
N ARG A 166 -25.58 -13.41 -23.90
CA ARG A 166 -26.11 -14.77 -23.91
C ARG A 166 -27.46 -14.80 -24.61
N GLU A 167 -27.56 -15.59 -25.67
CA GLU A 167 -28.83 -15.94 -26.33
C GLU A 167 -29.04 -17.46 -26.23
N ILE A 168 -30.28 -17.87 -25.98
CA ILE A 168 -30.68 -19.28 -25.96
C ILE A 168 -31.52 -19.54 -27.20
N GLU A 169 -31.07 -20.43 -28.07
CA GLU A 169 -31.78 -20.83 -29.29
C GLU A 169 -32.14 -22.32 -29.21
N GLU A 170 -33.39 -22.65 -29.48
CA GLU A 170 -33.84 -24.05 -29.57
C GLU A 170 -34.05 -24.42 -31.04
N LYS A 171 -33.39 -25.49 -31.50
CA LYS A 171 -33.64 -26.07 -32.82
C LYS A 171 -34.13 -27.49 -32.68
N VAL A 172 -35.18 -27.81 -33.44
CA VAL A 172 -35.67 -29.17 -33.61
C VAL A 172 -35.15 -29.67 -34.94
N ILE A 173 -34.32 -30.71 -34.91
CA ILE A 173 -33.81 -31.37 -36.11
C ILE A 173 -34.46 -32.76 -36.24
N LEU A 174 -34.84 -33.13 -37.46
CA LEU A 174 -35.28 -34.48 -37.77
C LEU A 174 -34.05 -35.40 -37.66
N VAL A 175 -34.15 -36.46 -36.87
CA VAL A 175 -33.12 -37.51 -36.83
C VAL A 175 -33.32 -38.33 -38.11
N GLN A 176 -32.65 -37.94 -39.19
CA GLN A 176 -32.49 -38.84 -40.33
C GLN A 176 -31.51 -39.93 -39.92
N ASP A 177 -31.82 -41.18 -40.24
CA ASP A 177 -30.88 -42.30 -40.15
C ASP A 177 -29.71 -42.05 -41.12
N GLU A 178 -28.78 -41.19 -40.72
CA GLU A 178 -27.49 -41.06 -41.37
C GLU A 178 -26.72 -42.35 -41.05
N VAL A 179 -26.70 -43.23 -42.05
CA VAL A 179 -25.75 -44.32 -42.17
C VAL A 179 -24.37 -43.75 -41.87
N THR A 180 -23.82 -44.22 -40.76
CA THR A 180 -22.52 -43.82 -40.24
C THR A 180 -21.44 -44.34 -41.19
N CYS A 181 -21.09 -43.56 -42.21
CA CYS A 181 -19.81 -43.72 -42.88
C CYS A 181 -18.74 -43.16 -41.94
N ILE A 182 -18.11 -44.06 -41.20
CA ILE A 182 -16.87 -43.80 -40.46
C ILE A 182 -15.86 -43.20 -41.45
N PRO A 183 -15.37 -41.97 -41.26
CA PRO A 183 -14.12 -41.57 -41.88
C PRO A 183 -13.02 -42.32 -41.12
N GLU A 184 -12.34 -43.22 -41.83
CA GLU A 184 -11.09 -43.80 -41.33
C GLU A 184 -10.19 -42.65 -40.87
N SER A 185 -9.83 -42.69 -39.58
CA SER A 185 -8.72 -41.96 -39.01
C SER A 185 -7.51 -42.03 -39.97
N PRO A 186 -6.88 -40.91 -40.34
CA PRO A 186 -5.60 -40.98 -41.02
C PRO A 186 -4.62 -41.60 -40.03
N SER A 187 -4.22 -42.84 -40.31
CA SER A 187 -3.24 -43.58 -39.53
C SER A 187 -2.01 -42.70 -39.29
N ILE A 188 -1.81 -42.31 -38.03
CA ILE A 188 -0.63 -41.59 -37.57
C ILE A 188 0.59 -42.45 -37.95
N CYS A 189 1.46 -41.93 -38.81
CA CYS A 189 2.67 -42.65 -39.20
C CYS A 189 3.59 -42.84 -37.98
N ILE A 190 3.91 -44.10 -37.69
CA ILE A 190 4.88 -44.47 -36.66
C ILE A 190 6.26 -44.45 -37.31
N CYS A 191 7.18 -43.64 -36.77
CA CYS A 191 8.56 -43.56 -37.25
C CYS A 191 9.22 -44.95 -37.26
N SER A 192 9.86 -45.33 -38.36
CA SER A 192 10.70 -46.53 -38.40
C SER A 192 12.12 -46.19 -37.94
N ASN A 193 12.92 -47.19 -37.53
CA ASN A 193 14.33 -47.00 -37.16
C ASN A 193 15.27 -46.90 -38.39
N ILE A 194 14.73 -46.65 -39.59
CA ILE A 194 15.51 -46.58 -40.83
C ILE A 194 15.67 -45.10 -41.20
N GLU A 195 16.84 -44.54 -40.87
CA GLU A 195 17.22 -43.16 -41.19
C GLU A 195 17.44 -42.99 -42.71
N THR A 196 16.94 -41.90 -43.29
CA THR A 196 17.16 -41.57 -44.72
C THR A 196 18.49 -40.85 -44.96
N GLY A 197 19.18 -40.45 -43.88
CA GLY A 197 20.42 -39.67 -43.91
C GLY A 197 20.22 -38.17 -44.05
N ARG A 198 18.98 -37.67 -44.17
CA ARG A 198 18.68 -36.23 -44.17
C ARG A 198 18.48 -35.73 -42.74
N THR A 199 19.13 -34.60 -42.43
CA THR A 199 19.04 -33.94 -41.13
C THR A 199 18.66 -32.47 -41.32
N GLU A 200 17.96 -31.93 -40.33
CA GLU A 200 17.60 -30.51 -40.27
C GLU A 200 18.09 -29.95 -38.93
N THR A 201 18.82 -28.83 -39.00
CA THR A 201 19.39 -28.15 -37.84
C THR A 201 18.77 -26.78 -37.68
N SER A 202 18.31 -26.47 -36.47
CA SER A 202 17.80 -25.14 -36.09
C SER A 202 18.37 -24.79 -34.72
N ASN A 203 19.20 -23.75 -34.67
CA ASN A 203 20.02 -23.39 -33.50
C ASN A 203 20.85 -24.58 -32.98
N ASN A 204 20.78 -24.88 -31.68
CA ASN A 204 21.44 -26.00 -31.02
C ASN A 204 20.62 -27.30 -31.06
N TYR A 205 19.59 -27.40 -31.92
CA TYR A 205 18.77 -28.59 -32.07
C TYR A 205 18.93 -29.22 -33.45
N ILE A 206 18.92 -30.55 -33.50
CA ILE A 206 18.93 -31.34 -34.73
C ILE A 206 17.75 -32.32 -34.73
N ARG A 207 17.10 -32.51 -35.87
CA ARG A 207 16.16 -33.62 -36.10
C ARG A 207 16.54 -34.39 -37.37
N ARG A 208 16.22 -35.68 -37.40
CA ARG A 208 16.53 -36.59 -38.54
C ARG A 208 15.25 -37.06 -39.22
N GLU A 209 15.33 -37.31 -40.52
CA GLU A 209 14.21 -37.83 -41.31
C GLU A 209 14.27 -39.37 -41.38
N TYR A 210 13.12 -40.02 -41.20
CA TYR A 210 12.94 -41.47 -41.20
C TYR A 210 11.92 -41.88 -42.26
N LYS A 211 12.02 -43.13 -42.77
CA LYS A 211 10.96 -43.71 -43.61
C LYS A 211 9.76 -44.15 -42.76
N CYS A 212 8.54 -43.91 -43.22
CA CYS A 212 7.34 -44.50 -42.61
C CYS A 212 7.33 -46.03 -42.81
N LYS A 213 6.92 -46.79 -41.78
CA LYS A 213 6.80 -48.26 -41.87
C LYS A 213 5.66 -48.73 -42.78
N ASN A 214 4.58 -47.94 -42.87
CA ASN A 214 3.32 -48.34 -43.52
C ASN A 214 2.97 -47.53 -44.79
N HIS A 215 3.80 -46.55 -45.18
CA HIS A 215 3.61 -45.73 -46.40
C HIS A 215 4.97 -45.34 -47.00
N ASN A 216 4.99 -45.00 -48.28
CA ASN A 216 6.20 -44.58 -49.02
C ASN A 216 6.63 -43.12 -48.75
N HIS A 217 6.08 -42.46 -47.72
CA HIS A 217 6.40 -41.09 -47.36
C HIS A 217 7.45 -41.04 -46.24
N ASN A 218 8.23 -39.95 -46.21
CA ASN A 218 9.22 -39.69 -45.18
C ASN A 218 8.61 -38.83 -44.07
N VAL A 219 9.06 -39.03 -42.83
CA VAL A 219 8.62 -38.27 -41.65
C VAL A 219 9.81 -37.80 -40.83
N TRP A 220 9.70 -36.59 -40.28
CA TRP A 220 10.72 -36.01 -39.41
C TRP A 220 10.56 -36.52 -37.98
N GLY A 221 11.67 -36.94 -37.37
CA GLY A 221 11.74 -37.27 -35.95
C GLY A 221 11.69 -36.04 -35.05
N ASN A 222 11.71 -36.28 -33.75
CA ASN A 222 11.71 -35.24 -32.73
C ASN A 222 13.02 -34.43 -32.74
N TRP A 223 12.95 -33.17 -32.28
CA TRP A 223 14.12 -32.31 -32.11
C TRP A 223 14.96 -32.75 -30.91
N GLU A 224 16.28 -32.93 -31.11
CA GLU A 224 17.25 -33.29 -30.08
C GLU A 224 18.26 -32.16 -29.85
N TYR A 225 18.50 -31.81 -28.58
CA TYR A 225 19.43 -30.73 -28.20
C TYR A 225 20.88 -31.21 -28.21
N LEU A 226 21.76 -30.50 -28.92
CA LEU A 226 23.20 -30.75 -28.94
C LEU A 226 23.84 -30.25 -27.64
N LYS A 227 24.02 -31.15 -26.67
CA LYS A 227 24.74 -30.88 -25.43
C LYS A 227 26.25 -30.99 -25.67
N ASN A 228 26.93 -29.84 -25.65
CA ASN A 228 28.38 -29.63 -25.69
C ASN A 228 29.07 -29.75 -27.06
N SER A 229 29.27 -28.61 -27.71
CA SER A 229 30.35 -28.40 -28.67
C SER A 229 31.70 -28.40 -27.94
N GLN A 230 32.40 -29.55 -27.93
CA GLN A 230 33.86 -29.55 -27.80
C GLN A 230 34.46 -29.20 -29.18
N PRO A 231 35.33 -28.20 -29.31
CA PRO A 231 36.15 -28.06 -30.49
C PRO A 231 37.33 -29.05 -30.41
N LEU A 232 37.47 -29.86 -31.46
CA LEU A 232 38.59 -30.74 -31.73
C LEU A 232 39.88 -29.93 -31.96
N ASN A 233 40.90 -30.19 -31.13
CA ASN A 233 42.29 -29.82 -31.42
C ASN A 233 42.90 -30.80 -32.43
N PHE A 234 43.51 -30.30 -33.52
CA PHE A 234 44.94 -30.46 -33.84
C PHE A 234 45.27 -30.00 -35.28
N LYS A 235 46.03 -28.92 -35.42
CA LYS A 235 47.42 -28.93 -35.95
C LYS A 235 47.90 -27.50 -36.21
N SER A 236 48.98 -27.14 -35.53
CA SER A 236 49.86 -26.02 -35.86
C SER A 236 50.82 -26.40 -36.98
N PRO A 237 51.31 -25.43 -37.77
CA PRO A 237 52.70 -25.43 -38.18
C PRO A 237 53.45 -24.19 -37.69
N ASN A 238 54.68 -24.47 -37.23
CA ASN A 238 55.80 -23.58 -36.98
C ASN A 238 55.83 -22.26 -37.77
N THR A 239 56.16 -21.18 -37.06
CA THR A 239 57.13 -20.19 -37.55
C THR A 239 58.00 -19.67 -36.41
N ASN A 240 59.30 -19.78 -36.61
CA ASN A 240 60.38 -19.22 -35.81
C ASN A 240 60.26 -17.68 -35.71
N GLY A 241 60.39 -17.14 -34.50
CA GLY A 241 60.60 -15.72 -34.25
C GLY A 241 61.42 -15.54 -32.98
N ASN A 242 62.56 -14.86 -33.09
CA ASN A 242 63.53 -14.59 -32.02
C ASN A 242 62.86 -14.03 -30.74
N PRO A 243 63.35 -14.39 -29.53
CA PRO A 243 62.81 -13.85 -28.29
C PRO A 243 63.25 -12.39 -28.13
N GLY A 244 62.27 -11.47 -28.22
CA GLY A 244 62.44 -10.09 -27.81
C GLY A 244 62.65 -9.98 -26.29
N CYS A 245 63.41 -8.96 -25.88
CA CYS A 245 63.92 -8.68 -24.54
C CYS A 245 62.89 -8.47 -23.40
N ALA A 246 61.65 -8.93 -23.53
CA ALA A 246 60.60 -8.85 -22.51
C ALA A 246 60.54 -10.07 -21.57
N SER A 247 61.24 -11.17 -21.90
CA SER A 247 61.20 -12.42 -21.11
C SER A 247 62.09 -12.41 -19.87
N GLN A 248 63.03 -11.47 -19.74
CA GLN A 248 63.95 -11.39 -18.60
C GLN A 248 63.38 -10.58 -17.41
N SER A 249 62.49 -9.61 -17.65
CA SER A 249 61.85 -8.83 -16.58
C SER A 249 60.64 -9.55 -15.96
N LEU A 250 59.90 -10.33 -16.74
CA LEU A 250 58.79 -11.17 -16.24
C LEU A 250 59.26 -12.36 -15.40
N GLY A 251 60.44 -12.92 -15.70
CA GLY A 251 61.01 -14.03 -14.92
C GLY A 251 61.34 -13.64 -13.47
N ILE A 252 61.85 -12.43 -13.27
CA ILE A 252 62.22 -11.92 -11.93
C ILE A 252 60.96 -11.62 -11.10
N LEU A 253 59.93 -11.03 -11.72
CA LEU A 253 58.63 -10.84 -11.08
C LEU A 253 57.97 -12.18 -10.75
N GLY A 254 58.06 -13.18 -11.62
CA GLY A 254 57.55 -14.53 -11.37
C GLY A 254 58.22 -15.22 -10.18
N ILE A 255 59.53 -15.05 -10.00
CA ILE A 255 60.27 -15.60 -8.86
C ILE A 255 59.89 -14.87 -7.56
N LEU A 256 59.76 -13.54 -7.59
CA LEU A 256 59.30 -12.75 -6.45
C LEU A 256 57.87 -13.10 -6.02
N PHE A 257 56.95 -13.26 -6.98
CA PHE A 257 55.60 -13.74 -6.68
C PHE A 257 55.59 -15.19 -6.21
N GLY A 258 56.48 -16.05 -6.72
CA GLY A 258 56.63 -17.42 -6.24
C GLY A 258 57.09 -17.51 -4.78
N PHE A 259 58.05 -16.68 -4.38
CA PHE A 259 58.49 -16.60 -2.98
C PHE A 259 57.44 -15.94 -2.07
N ALA A 260 56.74 -14.90 -2.54
CA ALA A 260 55.63 -14.32 -1.81
C ALA A 260 54.48 -15.32 -1.61
N PHE A 261 54.18 -16.13 -2.63
CA PHE A 261 53.19 -17.22 -2.57
C PHE A 261 53.59 -18.28 -1.54
N LEU A 262 54.87 -18.68 -1.51
CA LEU A 262 55.38 -19.64 -0.51
C LEU A 262 55.33 -19.08 0.91
N ILE A 263 55.68 -17.80 1.13
CA ILE A 263 55.68 -17.20 2.47
C ILE A 263 54.25 -16.96 3.00
N PHE A 264 53.30 -16.59 2.13
CA PHE A 264 51.92 -16.32 2.55
C PHE A 264 51.04 -17.57 2.65
N ILE A 265 51.28 -18.63 1.87
CA ILE A 265 50.38 -19.81 1.85
C ILE A 265 50.87 -20.94 2.77
N LEU A 266 52.17 -21.12 2.95
CA LEU A 266 52.70 -22.21 3.78
C LEU A 266 52.24 -22.13 5.27
N PRO A 267 52.16 -20.95 5.92
CA PRO A 267 51.58 -20.84 7.25
C PRO A 267 50.09 -21.15 7.28
N ASN A 268 49.38 -20.85 6.18
CA ASN A 268 47.94 -21.06 6.06
C ASN A 268 47.55 -22.51 5.74
N ILE A 269 48.47 -23.30 5.18
CA ILE A 269 48.30 -24.74 4.98
C ILE A 269 48.14 -25.47 6.33
N LEU A 270 48.76 -24.98 7.40
CA LEU A 270 48.58 -25.56 8.74
C LEU A 270 47.12 -25.42 9.24
N TYR A 271 46.42 -24.33 8.90
CA TYR A 271 44.99 -24.18 9.21
C TYR A 271 44.14 -25.16 8.39
N ILE A 272 44.50 -25.41 7.13
CA ILE A 272 43.79 -26.39 6.28
C ILE A 272 44.00 -27.82 6.79
N ILE A 273 45.22 -28.16 7.22
CA ILE A 273 45.54 -29.46 7.83
C ILE A 273 44.81 -29.60 9.17
N ALA A 274 44.80 -28.56 10.01
CA ALA A 274 44.06 -28.56 11.27
C ALA A 274 42.55 -28.74 11.04
N LEU A 275 41.99 -28.09 10.02
CA LEU A 275 40.58 -28.25 9.64
C LEU A 275 40.28 -29.69 9.19
N PHE A 276 41.18 -30.30 8.39
CA PHE A 276 41.04 -31.70 7.97
C PHE A 276 41.13 -32.67 9.15
N VAL A 277 42.03 -32.42 10.11
CA VAL A 277 42.12 -33.22 11.35
C VAL A 277 40.86 -33.07 12.19
N ILE A 278 40.30 -31.86 12.31
CA ILE A 278 39.02 -31.62 13.02
C ILE A 278 37.87 -32.35 12.32
N ILE A 279 37.78 -32.31 10.99
CA ILE A 279 36.74 -33.02 10.23
C ILE A 279 36.89 -34.54 10.39
N LEU A 280 38.12 -35.05 10.41
CA LEU A 280 38.40 -36.48 10.59
C LEU A 280 38.06 -36.95 12.01
N VAL A 281 38.34 -36.13 13.03
CA VAL A 281 37.94 -36.37 14.43
C VAL A 281 36.43 -36.30 14.57
N LEU A 282 35.76 -35.28 14.02
CA LEU A 282 34.30 -35.16 14.04
C LEU A 282 33.60 -36.30 13.27
N GLY A 283 34.18 -36.74 12.16
CA GLY A 283 33.67 -37.89 11.39
C GLY A 283 33.70 -39.20 12.18
N ASN A 284 34.76 -39.43 12.97
CA ASN A 284 34.89 -40.61 13.82
C ASN A 284 34.04 -40.51 15.11
N LEU A 285 33.84 -39.32 15.67
CA LEU A 285 32.92 -39.07 16.79
C LEU A 285 31.44 -39.02 16.37
N GLY A 286 31.15 -38.92 15.07
CA GLY A 286 29.79 -38.88 14.53
C GLY A 286 28.94 -40.09 14.93
N SER A 287 29.55 -41.28 15.12
CA SER A 287 28.80 -42.46 15.58
C SER A 287 28.36 -42.37 17.05
N PHE A 288 29.10 -41.64 17.88
CA PHE A 288 28.79 -41.45 19.30
C PHE A 288 27.74 -40.36 19.52
N PHE A 289 27.75 -39.31 18.68
CA PHE A 289 26.78 -38.20 18.76
C PHE A 289 25.51 -38.39 17.92
N LYS A 290 25.44 -39.40 17.04
CA LYS A 290 24.21 -39.76 16.30
C LYS A 290 22.95 -39.81 17.19
N PRO A 291 22.93 -40.50 18.35
CA PRO A 291 21.75 -40.50 19.21
C PRO A 291 21.47 -39.11 19.82
N LEU A 292 22.50 -38.34 20.17
CA LEU A 292 22.35 -36.98 20.69
C LEU A 292 21.72 -36.04 19.64
N PHE A 293 22.20 -36.05 18.40
CA PHE A 293 21.63 -35.25 17.32
C PHE A 293 20.23 -35.72 16.91
N ARG A 294 19.91 -37.02 17.09
CA ARG A 294 18.55 -37.53 16.88
C ARG A 294 17.60 -37.03 17.97
N ILE A 295 18.03 -37.00 19.22
CA ILE A 295 17.27 -36.43 20.34
C ILE A 295 17.09 -34.92 20.17
N ILE A 296 18.17 -34.20 19.86
CA ILE A 296 18.13 -32.76 19.57
C ILE A 296 17.20 -32.49 18.38
N GLY A 297 17.28 -33.28 17.31
CA GLY A 297 16.42 -33.17 16.15
C GLY A 297 14.94 -33.42 16.47
N ILE A 298 14.63 -34.41 17.33
CA ILE A 298 13.27 -34.66 17.82
C ILE A 298 12.79 -33.49 18.70
N LEU A 299 13.63 -32.95 19.58
CA LEU A 299 13.28 -31.79 20.40
C LEU A 299 13.06 -30.53 19.55
N PHE A 300 13.86 -30.32 18.50
CA PHE A 300 13.65 -29.26 17.53
C PHE A 300 12.38 -29.48 16.71
N LEU A 301 12.06 -30.72 16.33
CA LEU A 301 10.82 -31.05 15.62
C LEU A 301 9.60 -30.81 16.51
N ILE A 302 9.65 -31.21 17.78
CA ILE A 302 8.59 -30.95 18.77
C ILE A 302 8.46 -29.45 19.02
N GLY A 303 9.58 -28.73 19.17
CA GLY A 303 9.59 -27.28 19.32
C GLY A 303 9.04 -26.56 18.08
N PHE A 304 9.38 -27.04 16.88
CA PHE A 304 8.88 -26.53 15.62
C PHE A 304 7.39 -26.81 15.45
N ILE A 305 6.91 -28.03 15.74
CA ILE A 305 5.49 -28.38 15.71
C ILE A 305 4.72 -27.58 16.77
N SER A 306 5.25 -27.44 17.98
CA SER A 306 4.67 -26.60 19.05
C SER A 306 4.63 -25.13 18.64
N SER A 307 5.67 -24.63 17.97
CA SER A 307 5.72 -23.28 17.39
C SER A 307 4.75 -23.12 16.21
N LEU A 308 4.53 -24.16 15.40
CA LEU A 308 3.60 -24.14 14.27
C LEU A 308 2.17 -24.14 14.80
N ILE A 309 1.86 -24.98 15.79
CA ILE A 309 0.59 -25.01 16.50
C ILE A 309 0.37 -23.68 17.23
N HIS A 310 1.40 -23.12 17.88
CA HIS A 310 1.33 -21.80 18.48
C HIS A 310 1.05 -20.75 17.40
N SER A 311 1.80 -20.71 16.29
CA SER A 311 1.61 -19.78 15.17
C SER A 311 0.25 -19.89 14.49
N ILE A 312 -0.35 -21.08 14.44
CA ILE A 312 -1.69 -21.31 13.89
C ILE A 312 -2.77 -20.95 14.94
N SER A 313 -2.50 -21.16 16.23
CA SER A 313 -3.39 -20.72 17.32
C SER A 313 -3.29 -19.22 17.62
N THR A 314 -2.16 -18.59 17.30
CA THR A 314 -1.88 -17.16 17.36
C THR A 314 -1.95 -16.50 15.99
N GLN A 315 -2.49 -17.19 14.99
CA GLN A 315 -3.20 -16.51 13.91
C GLN A 315 -4.50 -15.91 14.48
N SER A 316 -4.37 -15.02 15.47
CA SER A 316 -5.12 -13.78 15.35
C SER A 316 -4.65 -13.23 14.01
N HIS A 317 -5.53 -13.26 13.02
CA HIS A 317 -5.40 -12.34 11.91
C HIS A 317 -4.97 -11.00 12.51
N THR A 318 -3.74 -10.56 12.27
CA THR A 318 -3.44 -9.13 12.24
C THR A 318 -4.08 -8.60 10.97
N TYR A 319 -5.41 -8.73 10.90
CA TYR A 319 -6.25 -7.67 10.46
C TYR A 319 -5.78 -6.49 11.30
N ASN A 320 -4.93 -5.64 10.73
CA ASN A 320 -4.97 -4.25 11.11
C ASN A 320 -6.38 -3.84 10.72
N PRO A 321 -7.32 -3.68 11.67
CA PRO A 321 -8.58 -3.10 11.29
C PRO A 321 -8.23 -1.78 10.63
N LYS A 322 -8.65 -1.60 9.37
CA LYS A 322 -9.04 -0.25 8.95
C LYS A 322 -9.89 0.25 10.12
N PRO A 323 -9.57 1.38 10.75
CA PRO A 323 -10.27 1.82 11.93
C PRO A 323 -11.75 1.76 11.60
N LEU A 324 -12.42 0.74 12.15
CA LEU A 324 -13.85 0.79 12.27
C LEU A 324 -13.99 1.88 13.30
N ILE A 325 -14.45 3.04 12.85
CA ILE A 325 -15.01 4.05 13.71
C ILE A 325 -16.24 3.37 14.31
N VAL A 326 -15.97 2.57 15.35
CA VAL A 326 -17.01 2.04 16.21
C VAL A 326 -17.33 3.21 17.09
N ASP A 327 -18.29 4.01 16.63
CA ASP A 327 -19.11 4.82 17.52
C ASP A 327 -19.72 3.85 18.53
N SER A 328 -19.06 3.68 19.67
CA SER A 328 -19.78 3.34 20.88
C SER A 328 -20.43 4.65 21.32
N PRO A 329 -21.76 4.81 21.23
CA PRO A 329 -22.41 6.01 21.71
C PRO A 329 -22.40 5.96 23.24
N ARG A 330 -21.37 6.53 23.83
CA ARG A 330 -21.35 6.92 25.24
C ARG A 330 -20.48 8.14 25.40
N GLU A 331 -21.04 9.30 25.11
CA GLU A 331 -20.78 10.51 25.89
C GLU A 331 -21.74 11.58 25.39
N VAL A 332 -22.75 11.90 26.21
CA VAL A 332 -23.65 13.02 25.92
C VAL A 332 -22.82 14.29 26.03
N THR A 333 -22.58 14.96 24.90
CA THR A 333 -22.11 16.34 24.91
C THR A 333 -23.16 17.16 25.68
N PRO A 334 -22.83 17.78 26.84
CA PRO A 334 -23.71 18.72 27.48
C PRO A 334 -24.00 19.83 26.48
N TYR A 335 -25.28 20.11 26.29
CA TYR A 335 -25.76 21.22 25.49
C TYR A 335 -25.20 22.51 26.09
N ILE A 336 -24.27 23.15 25.41
CA ILE A 336 -23.82 24.50 25.71
C ILE A 336 -24.74 25.43 24.91
N PRO A 337 -25.66 26.17 25.55
CA PRO A 337 -26.45 27.15 24.83
C PRO A 337 -25.51 28.20 24.23
N ILE A 338 -25.52 28.29 22.90
CA ILE A 338 -24.87 29.38 22.16
C ILE A 338 -25.80 30.57 22.29
N ASP A 339 -25.60 31.39 23.30
CA ASP A 339 -26.20 32.72 23.33
C ASP A 339 -25.24 33.66 22.60
N GLU A 340 -25.59 33.98 21.34
CA GLU A 340 -24.94 35.02 20.54
C GLU A 340 -25.31 36.41 21.09
N THR A 341 -24.85 36.73 22.30
CA THR A 341 -24.97 38.07 22.84
C THR A 341 -23.59 38.63 23.15
N ARG A 342 -23.18 39.59 22.31
CA ARG A 342 -22.08 40.51 22.59
C ARG A 342 -22.41 41.29 23.86
N HIS A 343 -21.95 40.81 25.00
CA HIS A 343 -21.78 41.63 26.18
C HIS A 343 -20.35 41.49 26.66
N GLU A 344 -19.53 42.46 26.27
CA GLU A 344 -18.50 42.98 27.17
C GLU A 344 -19.22 43.39 28.46
N ASP A 345 -19.06 42.63 29.53
CA ASP A 345 -19.20 43.20 30.86
C ASP A 345 -18.34 42.46 31.88
N GLN A 346 -17.51 43.26 32.52
CA GLN A 346 -16.69 42.93 33.66
C GLN A 346 -17.61 42.75 34.88
N ASN A 347 -17.77 41.52 35.36
CA ASN A 347 -18.04 41.23 36.77
C ASN A 347 -17.71 39.75 37.06
N ILE A 348 -16.53 39.53 37.64
CA ILE A 348 -16.05 38.24 38.13
C ILE A 348 -16.72 38.00 39.48
N GLU A 349 -17.81 37.26 39.52
CA GLU A 349 -18.25 36.64 40.78
C GLU A 349 -18.87 35.24 40.66
N ASN A 350 -19.15 34.73 39.46
CA ASN A 350 -19.47 33.30 39.26
C ASN A 350 -19.15 32.86 37.82
N ASP A 351 -17.94 32.32 37.60
CA ASP A 351 -17.58 31.67 36.34
C ASP A 351 -18.15 30.25 36.29
N SER A 352 -18.88 29.92 35.22
CA SER A 352 -19.44 28.58 35.03
C SER A 352 -18.32 27.56 34.83
N ILE A 353 -18.46 26.38 35.44
CA ILE A 353 -17.48 25.29 35.31
C ILE A 353 -18.04 24.18 34.42
N ILE A 354 -17.32 23.85 33.36
CA ILE A 354 -17.54 22.68 32.53
C ILE A 354 -16.83 21.50 33.20
N THR A 355 -17.59 20.50 33.64
CA THR A 355 -17.05 19.28 34.25
C THR A 355 -17.13 18.12 33.27
N ARG A 356 -16.05 17.34 33.18
CA ARG A 356 -15.91 16.18 32.31
C ARG A 356 -15.48 14.97 33.11
N TYR A 357 -16.30 13.91 33.09
CA TYR A 357 -15.91 12.59 33.59
C TYR A 357 -15.36 11.76 32.43
N ARG A 358 -14.27 11.03 32.67
CA ARG A 358 -13.65 10.13 31.68
C ARG A 358 -13.30 8.80 32.34
N SER A 359 -13.35 7.72 31.57
CA SER A 359 -12.95 6.37 32.00
C SER A 359 -12.27 5.64 30.84
N TRP A 360 -10.99 5.29 30.98
CA TRP A 360 -10.16 4.74 29.90
C TRP A 360 -9.25 3.61 30.41
N LYS A 361 -8.51 2.96 29.51
CA LYS A 361 -7.55 1.90 29.85
C LYS A 361 -6.17 2.16 29.23
N ASP A 362 -5.11 1.72 29.91
CA ASP A 362 -3.78 1.62 29.28
C ASP A 362 -3.62 0.36 28.42
N TYR A 363 -2.42 0.20 27.83
CA TYR A 363 -2.05 -0.95 27.02
C TYR A 363 -1.96 -2.28 27.77
N SER A 364 -1.90 -2.24 29.10
CA SER A 364 -1.92 -3.42 29.98
C SER A 364 -3.34 -3.76 30.45
N GLY A 365 -4.34 -2.97 30.04
CA GLY A 365 -5.73 -3.13 30.44
C GLY A 365 -6.07 -2.55 31.81
N ASN A 366 -5.16 -1.81 32.45
CA ASN A 366 -5.45 -1.12 33.71
C ASN A 366 -6.46 0.00 33.45
N LYS A 367 -7.54 0.03 34.22
CA LYS A 367 -8.59 1.03 34.12
C LYS A 367 -8.26 2.27 34.96
N TYR A 368 -8.46 3.44 34.36
CA TYR A 368 -8.40 4.75 35.01
C TYR A 368 -9.72 5.48 34.82
N GLU A 369 -10.05 6.35 35.77
CA GLU A 369 -11.24 7.18 35.67
C GLU A 369 -11.14 8.40 36.59
N GLY A 370 -11.90 9.44 36.26
CA GLY A 370 -12.10 10.60 37.12
C GLY A 370 -12.63 11.81 36.37
N GLU A 371 -12.74 12.90 37.10
CA GLU A 371 -13.30 14.15 36.60
C GLU A 371 -12.24 15.24 36.52
N TYR A 372 -12.33 16.07 35.47
CA TYR A 372 -11.62 17.34 35.39
C TYR A 372 -12.59 18.47 35.06
N LYS A 373 -12.17 19.68 35.41
CA LYS A 373 -12.97 20.90 35.33
C LYS A 373 -12.25 21.97 34.51
N ILE A 374 -12.99 22.59 33.61
CA ILE A 374 -12.53 23.72 32.78
C ILE A 374 -13.47 24.90 33.03
N LYS A 375 -12.90 26.09 33.22
CA LYS A 375 -13.70 27.30 33.35
C LYS A 375 -14.28 27.68 31.99
N LEU A 376 -15.56 28.07 31.94
CA LEU A 376 -16.19 28.53 30.72
C LEU A 376 -15.50 29.78 30.18
N SER A 377 -15.05 30.68 31.06
CA SER A 377 -14.27 31.85 30.64
C SER A 377 -12.95 31.48 29.97
N ASP A 378 -12.24 30.45 30.45
CA ASP A 378 -10.99 30.00 29.86
C ASP A 378 -11.21 29.36 28.48
N TYR A 379 -12.28 28.57 28.32
CA TYR A 379 -12.71 28.04 27.02
C TYR A 379 -13.00 29.17 26.02
N ARG A 380 -13.80 30.18 26.42
CA ARG A 380 -14.13 31.33 25.57
C ARG A 380 -12.88 32.13 25.19
N LYS A 381 -11.97 32.36 26.14
CA LYS A 381 -10.72 33.08 25.90
C LYS A 381 -9.80 32.31 24.96
N ALA A 382 -9.68 30.99 25.09
CA ALA A 382 -8.89 30.15 24.21
C ALA A 382 -9.38 30.23 22.76
N HIS A 383 -10.71 30.13 22.57
CA HIS A 383 -11.35 30.31 21.27
C HIS A 383 -11.07 31.70 20.67
N LEU A 384 -11.34 32.77 21.43
CA LEU A 384 -11.10 34.14 20.98
C LEU A 384 -9.63 34.41 20.67
N PHE A 385 -8.71 33.86 21.45
CA PHE A 385 -7.28 33.97 21.21
C PHE A 385 -6.91 33.31 19.87
N LYS A 386 -7.33 32.07 19.64
CA LYS A 386 -7.13 31.35 18.37
C LYS A 386 -7.63 32.18 17.18
N GLU A 387 -8.83 32.74 17.27
CA GLU A 387 -9.42 33.57 16.20
C GLU A 387 -8.67 34.90 15.98
N SER A 388 -8.01 35.42 17.02
CA SER A 388 -7.23 36.65 16.93
C SER A 388 -5.86 36.49 16.26
N LEU A 389 -5.34 35.26 16.16
CA LEU A 389 -4.01 34.98 15.61
C LEU A 389 -3.93 35.34 14.12
N ARG A 390 -2.95 36.16 13.76
CA ARG A 390 -2.70 36.57 12.37
C ARG A 390 -1.49 35.82 11.81
N LEU A 391 -1.68 35.12 10.70
CA LEU A 391 -0.59 34.55 9.93
C LEU A 391 -0.20 35.51 8.80
N SER A 392 1.08 35.89 8.74
CA SER A 392 1.61 36.72 7.65
C SER A 392 1.94 35.92 6.40
N THR A 393 2.15 34.60 6.52
CA THR A 393 2.46 33.67 5.43
C THR A 393 1.96 32.25 5.74
N ASN A 394 1.67 31.45 4.71
CA ASN A 394 1.37 30.02 4.84
C ASN A 394 2.67 29.19 4.71
N THR A 395 3.63 29.42 5.61
CA THR A 395 4.89 28.67 5.64
C THR A 395 4.90 27.64 6.75
N VAL A 396 5.79 26.65 6.67
CA VAL A 396 6.04 25.67 7.74
C VAL A 396 6.30 26.36 9.09
N ASN A 397 7.14 27.39 9.10
CA ASN A 397 7.44 28.19 10.28
C ASN A 397 6.21 28.91 10.85
N ALA A 398 5.21 29.22 10.01
CA ALA A 398 3.98 29.86 10.45
C ALA A 398 3.08 28.89 11.22
N TYR A 399 3.03 27.62 10.79
CA TYR A 399 2.31 26.57 11.53
C TYR A 399 2.95 26.31 12.89
N ASP A 400 4.28 26.16 12.93
CA ASP A 400 5.03 25.92 14.17
C ASP A 400 4.79 27.04 15.19
N LYS A 401 4.70 28.28 14.71
CA LYS A 401 4.34 29.43 15.54
C LYS A 401 2.90 29.35 16.07
N VAL A 402 1.93 28.90 15.26
CA VAL A 402 0.53 28.75 15.71
C VAL A 402 0.47 27.72 16.83
N VAL A 403 1.01 26.51 16.64
CA VAL A 403 0.97 25.49 17.68
C VAL A 403 1.72 25.92 18.95
N PHE A 404 2.83 26.67 18.81
CA PHE A 404 3.51 27.30 19.94
C PHE A 404 2.61 28.30 20.69
N ASP A 405 2.02 29.26 19.97
CA ASP A 405 1.20 30.33 20.55
C ASP A 405 -0.03 29.74 21.25
N LEU A 406 -0.70 28.74 20.65
CA LEU A 406 -1.84 28.04 21.25
C LEU A 406 -1.45 27.30 22.53
N LYS A 407 -0.33 26.57 22.51
CA LYS A 407 0.20 25.88 23.70
C LYS A 407 0.53 26.87 24.81
N GLU A 408 1.20 27.98 24.49
CA GLU A 408 1.62 28.96 25.48
C GLU A 408 0.44 29.68 26.14
N PHE A 409 -0.61 29.95 25.36
CA PHE A 409 -1.83 30.55 25.88
C PHE A 409 -2.57 29.61 26.85
N ASP A 410 -2.67 28.33 26.51
CA ASP A 410 -3.47 27.36 27.26
C ASP A 410 -2.75 26.65 28.40
N LYS A 411 -1.43 26.75 28.52
CA LYS A 411 -0.61 25.97 29.47
C LYS A 411 -1.07 25.96 30.93
N SER A 412 -1.82 26.98 31.37
CA SER A 412 -2.35 27.13 32.73
C SER A 412 -3.88 26.99 32.85
N ASN A 413 -4.58 26.77 31.73
CA ASN A 413 -6.03 26.91 31.63
C ASN A 413 -6.78 25.57 31.83
N PHE A 414 -6.06 24.49 32.13
CA PHE A 414 -6.62 23.16 32.39
C PHE A 414 -5.95 22.45 33.58
N ASN A 415 -5.54 23.21 34.61
CA ASN A 415 -4.85 22.69 35.80
C ASN A 415 -5.60 21.56 36.55
N SER A 416 -6.93 21.54 36.48
CA SER A 416 -7.73 20.46 37.07
C SER A 416 -7.40 19.08 36.45
N LEU A 417 -6.96 19.04 35.18
CA LEU A 417 -6.54 17.81 34.52
C LEU A 417 -5.21 17.29 35.11
N PHE A 418 -4.26 18.18 35.38
CA PHE A 418 -3.01 17.80 36.06
C PHE A 418 -3.28 17.25 37.47
N GLN A 419 -4.20 17.85 38.21
CA GLN A 419 -4.60 17.33 39.52
C GLN A 419 -5.20 15.91 39.43
N LEU A 420 -6.00 15.65 38.39
CA LEU A 420 -6.53 14.31 38.13
C LEU A 420 -5.40 13.30 37.85
N PHE A 421 -4.48 13.63 36.94
CA PHE A 421 -3.35 12.75 36.62
C PHE A 421 -2.42 12.53 37.82
N ASP A 422 -2.09 13.57 38.57
CA ASP A 422 -1.29 13.48 39.80
C ASP A 422 -1.93 12.53 40.82
N SER A 423 -3.24 12.64 41.01
CA SER A 423 -4.01 11.78 41.92
C SER A 423 -3.92 10.32 41.48
N ILE A 424 -4.16 10.04 40.20
CA ILE A 424 -4.07 8.70 39.63
C ILE A 424 -2.65 8.14 39.75
N GLY A 425 -1.64 8.92 39.34
CA GLY A 425 -0.24 8.52 39.36
C GLY A 425 0.25 8.16 40.77
N LYS A 426 -0.10 8.98 41.77
CA LYS A 426 0.24 8.71 43.18
C LYS A 426 -0.50 7.49 43.73
N ALA A 427 -1.81 7.39 43.48
CA ALA A 427 -2.64 6.30 44.01
C ALA A 427 -2.23 4.94 43.43
N LYS A 428 -1.88 4.90 42.14
CA LYS A 428 -1.46 3.68 41.43
C LYS A 428 0.06 3.45 41.47
N LYS A 429 0.84 4.38 42.03
CA LYS A 429 2.30 4.33 42.09
C LYS A 429 2.95 4.09 40.72
N LEU A 430 2.46 4.82 39.71
CA LEU A 430 2.95 4.67 38.33
C LEU A 430 4.40 5.15 38.23
N ASN A 431 5.24 4.38 37.55
CA ASN A 431 6.56 4.86 37.14
C ASN A 431 6.47 5.83 35.96
N GLU A 432 7.59 6.44 35.57
CA GLU A 432 7.67 7.43 34.49
C GLU A 432 7.05 6.92 33.17
N ILE A 433 7.38 5.71 32.73
CA ILE A 433 6.84 5.13 31.50
C ILE A 433 5.33 4.89 31.64
N GLN A 434 4.89 4.26 32.74
CA GLN A 434 3.48 3.98 32.99
C GLN A 434 2.63 5.25 33.12
N PHE A 435 3.21 6.32 33.67
CA PHE A 435 2.55 7.61 33.80
C PHE A 435 2.38 8.26 32.41
N ALA A 436 3.42 8.23 31.57
CA ALA A 436 3.32 8.67 30.18
C ALA A 436 2.30 7.85 29.38
N GLU A 437 2.28 6.51 29.55
CA GLU A 437 1.28 5.64 28.93
C GLU A 437 -0.13 6.00 29.38
N MET A 438 -0.37 6.24 30.67
CA MET A 438 -1.68 6.65 31.20
C MET A 438 -2.17 7.97 30.59
N ILE A 439 -1.26 8.92 30.35
CA ILE A 439 -1.56 10.21 29.69
C ILE A 439 -1.86 10.00 28.20
N VAL A 440 -1.03 9.25 27.48
CA VAL A 440 -1.23 9.08 26.04
C VAL A 440 -2.49 8.27 25.76
N THR A 441 -2.77 7.23 26.54
CA THR A 441 -4.01 6.46 26.38
C THR A 441 -5.26 7.24 26.77
N PHE A 442 -5.17 8.20 27.70
CA PHE A 442 -6.28 9.12 27.98
C PHE A 442 -6.72 9.88 26.72
N VAL A 443 -5.74 10.37 25.93
CA VAL A 443 -6.01 11.09 24.68
C VAL A 443 -6.38 10.12 23.55
N GLN A 444 -5.72 8.96 23.42
CA GLN A 444 -6.06 7.95 22.41
C GLN A 444 -7.49 7.40 22.57
N ASP A 445 -8.01 7.37 23.79
CA ASP A 445 -9.37 6.94 24.10
C ASP A 445 -10.46 7.94 23.64
N ILE A 446 -10.10 9.21 23.42
CA ILE A 446 -11.04 10.19 22.86
C ILE A 446 -11.32 9.81 21.39
N PRO A 447 -12.59 9.71 20.95
CA PRO A 447 -12.90 9.45 19.55
C PRO A 447 -12.22 10.45 18.62
N TYR A 448 -11.66 9.95 17.51
CA TYR A 448 -11.08 10.82 16.50
C TYR A 448 -12.21 11.63 15.83
N ALA A 449 -12.00 12.93 15.62
CA ALA A 449 -12.90 13.78 14.86
C ALA A 449 -12.08 14.78 14.05
N LEU A 450 -12.39 14.94 12.76
CA LEU A 450 -11.71 15.95 11.95
C LEU A 450 -12.00 17.35 12.49
N VAL A 451 -10.95 18.17 12.56
CA VAL A 451 -11.05 19.58 12.88
C VAL A 451 -10.74 20.36 11.60
N LEU A 452 -11.70 21.16 11.14
CA LEU A 452 -11.62 21.75 9.81
C LEU A 452 -11.85 23.25 9.83
N ASP A 453 -11.09 23.95 8.98
CA ASP A 453 -11.19 25.40 8.72
C ASP A 453 -12.62 25.83 8.35
N LYS A 454 -13.29 25.04 7.50
CA LYS A 454 -14.63 25.33 7.01
C LYS A 454 -15.65 24.43 7.71
N ASP A 455 -16.91 24.62 7.39
CA ASP A 455 -18.00 23.79 7.89
C ASP A 455 -17.81 22.29 7.58
N CYS A 456 -18.51 21.42 8.33
CA CYS A 456 -18.46 19.95 8.21
C CYS A 456 -19.19 19.41 6.97
N ASN A 457 -19.03 20.08 5.84
CA ASN A 457 -19.67 19.75 4.59
C ASN A 457 -18.65 19.18 3.60
N SER A 458 -18.86 17.92 3.20
CA SER A 458 -17.97 17.19 2.29
C SER A 458 -17.82 17.88 0.92
N ASN A 459 -18.72 18.78 0.54
CA ASN A 459 -18.62 19.55 -0.70
C ASN A 459 -17.63 20.73 -0.63
N LEU A 460 -17.22 21.13 0.57
CA LEU A 460 -16.29 22.25 0.77
C LEU A 460 -14.81 21.85 0.66
N TYR A 461 -14.55 20.54 0.64
CA TYR A 461 -13.23 19.94 0.61
C TYR A 461 -13.03 19.17 -0.70
N SER A 462 -11.79 19.20 -1.20
CA SER A 462 -11.40 18.50 -2.43
C SER A 462 -10.58 17.25 -2.16
N ASP A 463 -9.99 17.13 -0.96
CA ASP A 463 -9.18 15.98 -0.59
C ASP A 463 -10.06 14.76 -0.26
N ARG A 464 -9.63 13.60 -0.76
CA ARG A 464 -10.41 12.36 -0.68
C ARG A 464 -10.62 11.91 0.77
N PHE A 465 -9.61 12.11 1.63
CA PHE A 465 -9.66 11.69 3.03
C PHE A 465 -10.78 12.43 3.79
N THR A 466 -10.75 13.76 3.81
CA THR A 466 -11.75 14.58 4.51
C THR A 466 -13.15 14.33 3.96
N ARG A 467 -13.30 14.25 2.63
CA ARG A 467 -14.61 13.97 2.02
C ARG A 467 -15.15 12.61 2.43
N ASN A 468 -14.34 11.56 2.32
CA ASN A 468 -14.75 10.21 2.70
C ASN A 468 -15.07 10.12 4.18
N TYR A 469 -14.24 10.72 5.03
CA TYR A 469 -14.48 10.78 6.46
C TYR A 469 -15.82 11.44 6.77
N LEU A 470 -16.11 12.61 6.20
CA LEU A 470 -17.38 13.31 6.42
C LEU A 470 -18.57 12.52 5.87
N LEU A 471 -18.43 11.83 4.74
CA LEU A 471 -19.51 10.99 4.20
C LEU A 471 -19.77 9.75 5.08
N SER A 472 -18.71 9.07 5.52
CA SER A 472 -18.81 7.86 6.35
C SER A 472 -19.29 8.15 7.76
N ASN A 473 -18.93 9.31 8.33
CA ASN A 473 -19.27 9.68 9.72
C ASN A 473 -20.43 10.68 9.79
N LYS A 474 -21.28 10.77 8.76
CA LYS A 474 -22.46 11.67 8.73
C LYS A 474 -22.14 13.14 9.04
N GLY A 475 -20.97 13.60 8.62
CA GLY A 475 -20.51 14.97 8.87
C GLY A 475 -20.03 15.22 10.30
N ASP A 476 -19.79 14.17 11.11
CA ASP A 476 -19.27 14.36 12.46
C ASP A 476 -17.82 14.88 12.43
N CYS A 477 -17.70 16.19 12.59
CA CYS A 477 -16.44 16.93 12.61
C CYS A 477 -16.57 18.13 13.55
N ASN A 478 -15.46 18.83 13.80
CA ASN A 478 -15.50 20.19 14.33
C ASN A 478 -15.15 21.19 13.23
N GLY A 479 -16.18 21.75 12.60
CA GLY A 479 -16.02 22.69 11.49
C GLY A 479 -15.87 24.13 11.96
N ASN A 480 -15.53 25.02 11.03
CA ASN A 480 -15.34 26.45 11.24
C ASN A 480 -14.27 26.75 12.31
N GLN A 481 -13.22 25.93 12.36
CA GLN A 481 -12.12 26.07 13.30
C GLN A 481 -10.92 26.65 12.58
N ARG A 482 -10.57 27.90 12.89
CA ARG A 482 -9.42 28.56 12.26
C ARG A 482 -8.15 27.70 12.35
N PHE A 483 -7.43 27.65 11.24
CA PHE A 483 -6.25 26.80 11.01
C PHE A 483 -6.52 25.29 10.98
N GLY A 484 -7.78 24.84 11.11
CA GLY A 484 -8.12 23.43 11.18
C GLY A 484 -7.65 22.75 12.46
N ILE A 485 -7.55 23.48 13.58
CA ILE A 485 -7.07 22.94 14.85
C ILE A 485 -7.90 23.46 16.03
N ASN A 486 -8.06 22.63 17.07
CA ASN A 486 -8.58 23.05 18.36
C ASN A 486 -7.43 23.32 19.33
N THR A 487 -7.58 24.34 20.18
CA THR A 487 -6.64 24.54 21.28
C THR A 487 -6.74 23.40 22.30
N PRO A 488 -5.73 23.18 23.17
CA PRO A 488 -5.82 22.20 24.25
C PRO A 488 -7.09 22.33 25.10
N VAL A 489 -7.49 23.55 25.46
CA VAL A 489 -8.71 23.80 26.25
C VAL A 489 -9.97 23.50 25.45
N GLU A 490 -10.05 23.94 24.18
CA GLU A 490 -11.20 23.65 23.32
C GLU A 490 -11.41 22.14 23.17
N PHE A 491 -10.32 21.39 22.94
CA PHE A 491 -10.38 19.94 22.76
C PHE A 491 -10.84 19.21 24.03
N LEU A 492 -10.35 19.62 25.21
CA LEU A 492 -10.79 19.08 26.50
C LEU A 492 -12.28 19.38 26.78
N VAL A 493 -12.84 20.43 26.17
CA VAL A 493 -14.26 20.75 26.30
C VAL A 493 -15.12 20.00 25.29
N ASN A 494 -14.76 20.02 24.01
CA ASN A 494 -15.61 19.49 22.94
C ASN A 494 -15.37 18.01 22.62
N LEU A 495 -14.22 17.46 23.03
CA LEU A 495 -13.76 16.09 22.75
C LEU A 495 -13.71 15.75 21.26
N LYS A 496 -13.55 16.76 20.40
CA LYS A 496 -13.35 16.63 18.96
C LYS A 496 -11.93 17.03 18.60
N GLY A 497 -11.13 16.06 18.17
CA GLY A 497 -9.72 16.29 17.86
C GLY A 497 -9.18 15.33 16.82
N ASP A 498 -8.42 15.90 15.90
CA ASP A 498 -7.66 15.21 14.87
C ASP A 498 -6.21 14.99 15.33
N CYS A 499 -5.32 14.59 14.42
CA CYS A 499 -3.92 14.30 14.74
C CYS A 499 -3.18 15.51 15.35
N ASP A 500 -3.39 16.70 14.80
CA ASP A 500 -2.76 17.93 15.24
C ASP A 500 -3.24 18.34 16.64
N THR A 501 -4.56 18.39 16.81
CA THR A 501 -5.21 18.76 18.08
C THR A 501 -4.78 17.83 19.22
N ARG A 502 -4.80 16.52 18.98
CA ARG A 502 -4.44 15.50 19.98
C ARG A 502 -2.98 15.59 20.37
N THR A 503 -2.10 15.72 19.38
CA THR A 503 -0.65 15.82 19.61
C THR A 503 -0.29 17.13 20.32
N LEU A 504 -0.97 18.24 20.02
CA LEU A 504 -0.79 19.50 20.72
C LEU A 504 -1.17 19.42 22.21
N LEU A 505 -2.29 18.77 22.54
CA LEU A 505 -2.69 18.53 23.92
C LEU A 505 -1.66 17.63 24.64
N LEU A 506 -1.24 16.53 24.01
CA LEU A 506 -0.24 15.63 24.58
C LEU A 506 1.09 16.32 24.82
N TYR A 507 1.59 17.07 23.84
CA TYR A 507 2.81 17.86 23.98
C TYR A 507 2.70 18.83 25.16
N SER A 508 1.55 19.51 25.30
CA SER A 508 1.30 20.46 26.40
C SER A 508 1.33 19.79 27.78
N ILE A 509 0.70 18.62 27.91
CA ILE A 509 0.66 17.85 29.16
C ILE A 509 2.03 17.26 29.50
N LEU A 510 2.68 16.59 28.55
CA LEU A 510 3.98 15.96 28.77
C LEU A 510 5.06 17.00 29.10
N SER A 511 5.02 18.15 28.44
CA SER A 511 5.91 19.28 28.77
C SER A 511 5.69 19.80 30.19
N HIS A 512 4.44 19.86 30.67
CA HIS A 512 4.13 20.26 32.05
C HIS A 512 4.79 19.31 33.07
N TYR A 513 4.79 18.01 32.79
CA TYR A 513 5.44 16.99 33.61
C TYR A 513 6.95 16.86 33.37
N ASN A 514 7.56 17.80 32.64
CA ASN A 514 8.99 17.85 32.36
C ASN A 514 9.51 16.62 31.59
N TYR A 515 8.65 15.94 30.81
CA TYR A 515 9.11 14.98 29.82
C TYR A 515 9.85 15.70 28.70
N ASP A 516 10.93 15.09 28.21
CA ASP A 516 11.59 15.51 26.97
C ASP A 516 10.76 14.98 25.79
N ALA A 517 9.94 15.85 25.23
CA ALA A 517 8.92 15.54 24.24
C ALA A 517 9.04 16.47 23.04
N ALA A 518 8.68 15.94 21.88
CA ALA A 518 8.68 16.63 20.61
C ALA A 518 7.33 16.46 19.92
N LEU A 519 6.73 17.56 19.48
CA LEU A 519 5.60 17.52 18.55
C LEU A 519 6.17 17.28 17.16
N MET A 520 5.89 16.11 16.60
CA MET A 520 6.38 15.72 15.28
C MET A 520 5.29 16.01 14.25
N SER A 521 5.66 16.68 13.16
CA SER A 521 4.74 16.95 12.04
C SER A 521 5.32 16.40 10.76
N SER A 522 4.43 16.01 9.84
CA SER A 522 4.78 15.64 8.48
C SER A 522 3.79 16.26 7.51
N GLU A 523 4.27 17.21 6.71
CA GLU A 523 3.50 17.77 5.60
C GLU A 523 3.23 16.73 4.51
N PHE A 524 4.16 15.78 4.36
CA PHE A 524 4.06 14.66 3.42
C PHE A 524 2.91 13.73 3.80
N TYR A 525 2.87 13.28 5.05
CA TYR A 525 1.82 12.39 5.54
C TYR A 525 0.53 13.13 5.89
N GLY A 526 0.57 14.46 6.02
CA GLY A 526 -0.54 15.26 6.54
C GLY A 526 -0.94 14.81 7.94
N HIS A 527 0.06 14.50 8.77
CA HIS A 527 -0.12 13.82 10.05
C HIS A 527 0.79 14.37 11.13
N SER A 528 0.38 14.20 12.39
CA SER A 528 1.09 14.68 13.58
C SER A 528 1.08 13.63 14.67
N ILE A 529 2.25 13.38 15.26
CA ILE A 529 2.47 12.37 16.30
C ILE A 529 3.39 12.92 17.38
N ILE A 530 3.43 12.28 18.55
CA ILE A 530 4.34 12.68 19.62
C ILE A 530 5.63 11.86 19.56
N GLY A 531 6.77 12.53 19.67
CA GLY A 531 8.06 11.92 19.98
C GLY A 531 8.37 12.12 21.45
N ILE A 532 8.84 11.08 22.16
CA ILE A 532 9.21 11.22 23.58
C ILE A 532 10.54 10.52 23.87
N ASN A 533 11.44 11.15 24.62
CA ASN A 533 12.73 10.58 24.97
C ASN A 533 12.59 9.73 26.24
N LEU A 534 12.12 8.49 26.06
CA LEU A 534 12.01 7.47 27.09
C LEU A 534 12.77 6.22 26.65
N PRO A 535 13.28 5.40 27.59
CA PRO A 535 14.04 4.18 27.30
C PRO A 535 13.10 3.03 26.87
N ILE A 536 12.36 3.23 25.79
CA ILE A 536 11.39 2.30 25.20
C ILE A 536 11.96 1.81 23.86
N ASN A 537 11.75 0.54 23.55
CA ASN A 537 12.16 -0.05 22.27
C ASN A 537 11.13 0.24 21.16
N GLY A 538 11.60 0.53 19.96
CA GLY A 538 10.77 0.66 18.76
C GLY A 538 11.28 1.72 17.79
N THR A 539 10.39 2.24 16.95
CA THR A 539 10.70 3.25 15.93
C THR A 539 11.07 4.57 16.61
N THR A 540 12.30 5.05 16.37
CA THR A 540 12.85 6.25 17.00
C THR A 540 13.26 7.30 15.98
N TYR A 541 13.04 8.57 16.31
CA TYR A 541 13.56 9.72 15.59
C TYR A 541 14.78 10.27 16.32
N ASN A 542 15.94 10.30 15.66
CA ASN A 542 17.18 10.78 16.23
C ASN A 542 17.37 12.27 15.93
N TYR A 543 17.52 13.09 16.95
CA TYR A 543 17.75 14.52 16.80
C TYR A 543 18.71 15.04 17.87
N ASN A 544 19.80 15.70 17.47
CA ASN A 544 20.81 16.28 18.38
C ASN A 544 21.26 15.32 19.50
N ASN A 545 21.62 14.08 19.13
CA ASN A 545 22.03 12.99 20.04
C ASN A 545 20.96 12.50 21.03
N GLN A 546 19.71 12.95 20.88
CA GLN A 546 18.56 12.46 21.65
C GLN A 546 17.73 11.51 20.77
N LYS A 547 17.15 10.50 21.41
CA LYS A 547 16.32 9.48 20.74
C LYS A 547 14.88 9.66 21.19
N TYR A 548 14.02 10.04 20.25
CA TYR A 548 12.59 10.17 20.51
C TYR A 548 11.88 8.92 20.03
N ILE A 549 11.27 8.14 20.92
CA ILE A 549 10.35 7.08 20.52
C ILE A 549 9.12 7.74 19.91
N LEU A 550 8.80 7.38 18.67
CA LEU A 550 7.63 7.90 17.97
C LEU A 550 6.38 7.20 18.47
N TRP A 551 5.30 7.95 18.68
CA TRP A 551 4.08 7.44 19.29
C TRP A 551 2.85 8.00 18.60
N GLU A 552 2.16 7.12 17.88
CA GLU A 552 0.91 7.41 17.18
C GLU A 552 -0.19 7.80 18.17
N THR A 553 -0.88 8.92 17.95
CA THR A 553 -1.82 9.52 18.92
C THR A 553 -3.29 9.36 18.51
N THR A 554 -3.55 8.96 17.26
CA THR A 554 -4.91 8.90 16.68
C THR A 554 -5.55 7.52 16.78
N ALA A 555 -4.75 6.46 16.65
CA ALA A 555 -5.25 5.10 16.71
C ALA A 555 -5.35 4.62 18.17
N PRO A 556 -6.49 4.03 18.57
CA PRO A 556 -6.62 3.47 19.91
C PRO A 556 -5.64 2.31 20.10
N ASN A 557 -5.06 2.20 21.29
CA ASN A 557 -4.07 1.18 21.66
C ASN A 557 -2.78 1.19 20.83
N ALA A 558 -2.46 2.29 20.13
CA ALA A 558 -1.18 2.40 19.43
C ALA A 558 -0.04 2.58 20.45
N LYS A 559 0.76 1.55 20.62
CA LYS A 559 1.89 1.51 21.57
C LYS A 559 3.05 2.39 21.09
N PRO A 560 3.85 2.96 22.02
CA PRO A 560 5.05 3.70 21.67
C PRO A 560 6.00 2.85 20.82
N GLY A 561 6.56 3.45 19.77
CA GLY A 561 7.49 2.83 18.85
C GLY A 561 6.86 1.98 17.75
N ASN A 562 5.55 1.73 17.80
CA ASN A 562 4.82 1.00 16.78
C ASN A 562 4.22 1.98 15.76
N ILE A 563 4.96 2.22 14.68
CA ILE A 563 4.57 3.13 13.60
C ILE A 563 4.23 2.29 12.36
N SER A 564 3.10 2.57 11.73
CA SER A 564 2.67 1.81 10.56
C SER A 564 3.63 2.03 9.38
N ASN A 565 3.76 1.03 8.51
CA ASN A 565 4.65 1.12 7.34
C ASN A 565 4.33 2.34 6.45
N GLU A 566 3.05 2.73 6.39
CA GLU A 566 2.57 3.87 5.60
C GLU A 566 3.18 5.21 6.04
N ILE A 567 3.53 5.35 7.32
CA ILE A 567 4.10 6.58 7.89
C ILE A 567 5.49 6.37 8.51
N SER A 568 6.17 5.28 8.15
CA SER A 568 7.42 4.84 8.79
C SER A 568 8.70 5.51 8.27
N ASN A 569 8.66 6.21 7.13
CA ASN A 569 9.86 6.87 6.59
C ASN A 569 10.18 8.14 7.41
N LEU A 570 11.22 8.05 8.21
CA LEU A 570 11.65 9.10 9.15
C LEU A 570 12.10 10.39 8.44
N ASN A 571 12.50 10.33 7.17
CA ASN A 571 12.92 11.51 6.41
C ASN A 571 11.77 12.48 6.14
N ASN A 572 10.54 11.99 6.20
CA ASN A 572 9.33 12.78 5.99
C ASN A 572 8.80 13.43 7.29
N TRP A 573 9.49 13.24 8.41
CA TRP A 573 9.12 13.78 9.72
C TRP A 573 10.07 14.89 10.15
N ARG A 574 9.51 15.93 10.76
CA ARG A 574 10.26 17.02 11.39
C ARG A 574 9.71 17.34 12.77
N ILE A 575 10.53 18.00 13.58
CA ILE A 575 10.13 18.52 14.89
C ILE A 575 9.54 19.91 14.70
N SER A 576 8.27 20.09 15.08
CA SER A 576 7.60 21.39 15.07
C SER A 576 7.75 22.11 16.41
N LEU A 577 7.66 21.37 17.53
CA LEU A 577 7.93 21.89 18.87
C LEU A 577 8.79 20.91 19.66
N LYS A 578 9.65 21.44 20.53
CA LYS A 578 10.53 20.66 21.41
C LYS A 578 10.49 21.22 22.82
N SER A 579 10.33 20.37 23.83
CA SER A 579 10.21 20.82 25.22
C SER A 579 11.55 21.15 25.89
N LYS A 580 12.67 20.59 25.40
CA LYS A 580 14.03 20.75 25.97
C LYS A 580 15.11 20.96 24.94
#